data_AF-A0A951G8J4-F1
#
_entry.id   AF-A0A951G8J4-F1
#
_cell.length_a   1.000
_cell.length_b   1.000
_cell.length_c   1.000
_cell.angle_alpha   90.00
_cell.angle_beta   90.00
_cell.angle_gamma   90.00
#
_symmetry.space_group_name_H-M   'P 1'
#
loop_
_entity.id
_entity.type
_entity.pdbx_description
1 polymer ?
#
loop_
_entity_poly.entity_id
_entity_poly.type
_entity_poly.pdbx_seq_one_letter_code
_entity_poly.pdbx_strand_id
1 'polypeptide(L)' 'MAEALVLEFEGVGRDEYDAVNERLGIDQRSGKGDWPAGMIFHAGGARPGGFVVFEVWESKQAQEEFMKNRLGQALQEG' A
#
# COMPACT_ATOMS: atom_id res chain seq x y z
N MET A 1 1.21 -16.92 10.01
CA MET A 1 1.96 -16.11 10.99
C MET A 1 1.94 -14.70 10.47
N ALA A 2 1.79 -13.70 11.34
CA ALA A 2 1.77 -12.32 10.89
C ALA A 2 3.15 -11.91 10.36
N GLU A 3 3.15 -11.12 9.29
CA GLU A 3 4.35 -10.68 8.57
C GLU A 3 4.36 -9.16 8.47
N ALA A 4 5.53 -8.56 8.63
CA ALA A 4 5.72 -7.12 8.44
C ALA A 4 6.56 -6.87 7.19
N LEU A 5 6.14 -5.90 6.37
CA LEU A 5 6.81 -5.52 5.14
C LEU A 5 7.18 -4.04 5.18
N VAL A 6 8.37 -3.73 4.69
CA VAL A 6 8.80 -2.38 4.34
C VAL A 6 9.00 -2.36 2.83
N LEU A 7 8.22 -1.53 2.15
CA LEU A 7 8.31 -1.29 0.71
C LEU A 7 8.96 0.08 0.51
N GLU A 8 10.05 0.12 -0.26
CA GLU A 8 10.73 1.36 -0.61
C GLU A 8 10.59 1.62 -2.11
N PHE A 9 10.13 2.80 -2.44
CA PHE A 9 9.92 3.25 -3.81
C PHE A 9 10.85 4.43 -4.08
N GLU A 10 11.63 4.35 -5.16
CA GLU A 10 12.48 5.44 -5.62
C GLU A 10 11.74 6.30 -6.65
N GLY A 11 11.91 7.61 -6.58
CA GLY A 11 11.27 8.55 -7.52
C GLY A 11 9.75 8.71 -7.34
N VAL A 12 9.13 7.94 -6.46
CA VAL A 12 7.70 8.06 -6.12
C VAL A 12 7.48 9.20 -5.14
N GLY A 13 6.61 10.14 -5.51
CA GLY A 13 6.19 11.25 -4.68
C GLY A 13 4.90 10.97 -3.92
N ARG A 14 4.43 12.01 -3.21
CA ARG A 14 3.17 11.95 -2.48
C ARG A 14 1.97 11.82 -3.43
N ASP A 15 2.02 12.49 -4.56
CA ASP A 15 0.91 12.56 -5.51
C ASP A 15 0.68 11.18 -6.17
N GLU A 16 1.74 10.47 -6.58
CA GLU A 16 1.63 9.10 -7.09
C GLU A 16 1.09 8.14 -6.02
N TYR A 17 1.57 8.25 -4.77
CA TYR A 17 1.04 7.46 -3.66
C TYR A 17 -0.45 7.72 -3.42
N ASP A 18 -0.87 8.98 -3.39
CA ASP A 18 -2.28 9.35 -3.21
C ASP A 18 -3.13 8.86 -4.39
N ALA A 19 -2.59 8.92 -5.62
CA ALA A 19 -3.26 8.44 -6.83
C ALA A 19 -3.46 6.91 -6.83
N VAL A 20 -2.52 6.13 -6.31
CA VAL A 20 -2.66 4.68 -6.12
C VAL A 20 -3.74 4.38 -5.07
N ASN A 21 -3.74 5.09 -3.95
CA ASN A 21 -4.76 4.91 -2.91
C ASN A 21 -6.18 5.25 -3.40
N GLU A 22 -6.32 6.32 -4.20
CA GLU A 22 -7.60 6.69 -4.81
C GLU A 22 -8.14 5.58 -5.72
N ARG A 23 -7.28 4.99 -6.57
CA ARG A 23 -7.65 3.85 -7.44
C ARG A 23 -8.05 2.61 -6.63
N LEU A 24 -7.43 2.42 -5.47
CA LEU A 24 -7.78 1.33 -4.56
C LEU A 24 -9.04 1.62 -3.73
N GLY A 25 -9.58 2.84 -3.79
CA GLY A 25 -10.72 3.25 -2.96
C GLY A 25 -10.36 3.30 -1.47
N ILE A 26 -9.12 3.64 -1.14
CA ILE A 26 -8.59 3.71 0.22
C ILE A 26 -8.34 5.18 0.59
N ASP A 27 -8.94 5.63 1.69
CA ASP A 27 -8.67 6.95 2.27
C ASP A 27 -7.78 6.80 3.51
N GLN A 28 -6.50 7.08 3.31
CA GLN A 28 -5.47 7.06 4.34
C GLN A 28 -5.71 8.07 5.47
N ARG A 29 -6.44 9.17 5.20
CA ARG A 29 -6.67 10.23 6.21
C ARG A 29 -7.80 9.85 7.16
N SER A 30 -8.89 9.30 6.63
CA SER A 30 -10.03 8.88 7.46
C SER A 30 -9.92 7.44 7.96
N GLY A 31 -9.00 6.65 7.39
CA GLY A 31 -8.88 5.22 7.66
C GLY A 31 -10.03 4.39 7.07
N LYS A 32 -10.88 4.98 6.23
CA LYS A 32 -12.01 4.30 5.57
C LYS A 32 -11.63 3.88 4.16
N GLY A 33 -12.38 2.93 3.62
CA GLY A 33 -12.22 2.49 2.23
C GLY A 33 -12.17 0.98 2.11
N ASP A 34 -11.87 0.53 0.90
CA ASP A 34 -11.81 -0.88 0.55
C ASP A 34 -10.44 -1.48 0.90
N TRP A 35 -10.13 -1.49 2.20
CA TRP A 35 -8.90 -2.09 2.72
C TRP A 35 -8.84 -3.60 2.45
N PRO A 36 -7.67 -4.14 2.05
CA PRO A 36 -7.56 -5.55 1.71
C PRO A 36 -7.71 -6.45 2.94
N ALA A 37 -8.34 -7.60 2.74
CA ALA A 37 -8.48 -8.61 3.78
C ALA A 37 -7.11 -9.07 4.29
N GLY A 38 -7.01 -9.26 5.61
CA GLY A 38 -5.77 -9.69 6.26
C GLY A 38 -4.71 -8.61 6.45
N MET A 39 -4.94 -7.36 6.02
CA MET A 39 -4.09 -6.24 6.40
C MET A 39 -4.42 -5.78 7.83
N ILE A 40 -3.40 -5.76 8.68
CA ILE A 40 -3.49 -5.40 10.11
C ILE A 40 -3.10 -3.92 10.30
N PHE A 41 -2.08 -3.47 9.56
CA PHE A 41 -1.56 -2.12 9.66
C PHE A 41 -1.02 -1.65 8.31
N HIS A 42 -1.16 -0.35 8.05
CA HIS A 42 -0.56 0.32 6.90
C HIS A 42 -0.17 1.75 7.29
N ALA A 43 1.03 2.17 6.90
CA ALA A 43 1.46 3.55 6.93
C ALA A 43 2.36 3.86 5.74
N GLY A 44 2.11 4.98 5.07
CA GLY A 44 2.94 5.52 4.02
C GLY A 44 3.58 6.86 4.41
N GLY A 45 4.82 7.08 4.01
CA GLY A 45 5.53 8.33 4.26
C GLY A 45 6.51 8.69 3.16
N ALA A 46 6.62 10.00 2.86
CA ALA A 46 7.64 10.51 1.96
C ALA A 46 9.03 10.42 2.62
N ARG A 47 10.04 10.06 1.83
CA ARG A 47 11.46 10.10 2.19
C ARG A 47 12.25 10.91 1.15
N PRO A 48 13.46 11.37 1.44
CA PRO A 48 14.30 12.00 0.41
C PRO A 48 14.46 11.07 -0.80
N GLY A 49 14.06 11.56 -1.98
CA GLY A 49 14.16 10.81 -3.24
C GLY A 49 13.14 9.69 -3.43
N GLY A 50 12.10 9.58 -2.60
CA GLY A 50 11.09 8.55 -2.80
C GLY A 50 10.03 8.44 -1.71
N PHE A 51 9.45 7.25 -1.60
CA PHE A 51 8.38 6.94 -0.65
C PHE A 51 8.65 5.62 0.06
N VAL A 52 8.20 5.51 1.32
CA VAL A 52 8.25 4.27 2.08
C VAL A 52 6.85 3.90 2.55
N VAL A 53 6.53 2.61 2.46
CA VAL A 53 5.29 2.04 2.99
C VAL A 53 5.65 0.92 3.96
N PHE A 54 5.08 0.97 5.15
CA PHE A 54 5.18 -0.08 6.15
C PHE A 54 3.82 -0.73 6.37
N GLU A 55 3.80 -2.06 6.31
CA GLU A 55 2.57 -2.83 6.43
C GLU A 55 2.75 -4.02 7.35
N VAL A 56 1.66 -4.41 8.01
CA VAL A 56 1.57 -5.66 8.77
C VAL A 56 0.40 -6.45 8.26
N TRP A 57 0.59 -7.74 8.02
CA TRP A 57 -0.37 -8.65 7.43
C TRP A 57 -0.56 -9.89 8.31
N GLU A 58 -1.76 -10.48 8.30
CA GLU A 58 -2.07 -11.74 8.96
C GLU A 58 -1.24 -12.92 8.42
N SER A 59 -0.87 -12.83 7.13
CA SER A 59 0.01 -13.79 6.45
C SER A 59 0.66 -13.19 5.21
N LYS A 60 1.77 -13.79 4.78
CA LYS A 60 2.41 -13.48 3.50
C LYS A 60 1.45 -13.70 2.31
N GLN A 61 0.63 -14.75 2.36
CA GLN A 61 -0.30 -15.10 1.29
C GLN A 61 -1.36 -14.00 1.09
N ALA A 62 -1.90 -13.42 2.17
CA ALA A 62 -2.85 -12.31 2.08
C ALA A 62 -2.23 -11.09 1.37
N GLN A 63 -0.97 -10.79 1.67
CA GLN A 63 -0.23 -9.72 0.98
C GLN A 63 0.00 -10.05 -0.51
N GLU A 64 0.41 -11.27 -0.82
CA GLU A 64 0.65 -11.72 -2.20
C GLU A 64 -0.63 -11.68 -3.05
N GLU A 65 -1.77 -12.05 -2.46
CA GLU A 65 -3.09 -11.96 -3.12
C GLU A 65 -3.48 -10.51 -3.41
N PHE A 66 -3.26 -9.59 -2.46
CA PHE A 66 -3.52 -8.17 -2.68
C PHE A 66 -2.63 -7.59 -3.78
N MET A 67 -1.33 -7.90 -3.74
CA MET A 67 -0.38 -7.52 -4.79
C MET A 67 -0.83 -8.00 -6.17
N LYS A 68 -1.23 -9.26 -6.29
CA LYS A 68 -1.61 -9.87 -7.57
C LYS A 68 -2.93 -9.34 -8.11
N ASN A 69 -3.93 -9.14 -7.25
CA ASN A 69 -5.31 -8.94 -7.67
C ASN A 69 -5.74 -7.46 -7.70
N ARG A 70 -5.06 -6.57 -6.97
CA ARG A 70 -5.46 -5.16 -6.84
C ARG A 70 -4.28 -4.21 -6.97
N LEU A 71 -3.31 -4.30 -6.07
CA LEU A 71 -2.23 -3.31 -5.94
C LEU A 71 -1.32 -3.27 -7.18
N GLY A 72 -0.96 -4.42 -7.75
CA GLY A 72 -0.09 -4.48 -8.92
C GLY A 72 -0.66 -3.78 -10.16
N GLN A 73 -1.99 -3.74 -10.31
CA GLN A 73 -2.65 -2.97 -11.36
C GLN A 73 -2.64 -1.47 -11.02
N ALA A 74 -3.02 -1.11 -9.78
CA ALA A 74 -3.05 0.28 -9.35
C ALA A 74 -1.67 0.97 -9.47
N LEU A 75 -0.57 0.25 -9.20
CA LEU A 75 0.81 0.74 -9.36
C LEU A 75 1.23 0.97 -10.82
N GLN A 76 0.60 0.30 -11.79
CA GLN A 76 0.90 0.52 -13.21
C GLN A 76 0.14 1.72 -13.78
N GLU A 77 -0.98 2.07 -13.15
CA GLU A 77 -1.90 3.11 -13.61
C GLU A 77 -1.71 4.44 -12.88
N GLY A 78 -1.11 4.44 -11.69
CA GLY A 78 -0.82 5.61 -10.84
C GLY A 78 0.60 6.10 -11.01
#